data_AF-A0A7S1NJ27-F1
#
_entry.id   AF-A0A7S1NJ27-F1
#
_cell.length_a   1.000
_cell.length_b   1.000
_cell.length_c   1.000
_cell.angle_alpha   90.00
_cell.angle_beta   90.00
_cell.angle_gamma   90.00
#
_symmetry.space_group_name_H-M   'P 1'
#
loop_
_entity.id
_entity.type
_entity.pdbx_description
1 polymer ?
#
loop_
_entity_poly.entity_id
_entity_poly.type
_entity_poly.pdbx_seq_one_letter_code
_entity_poly.pdbx_strand_id
1 'polypeptide(L)'
;MQCQQGREWNKCYTKETHHLLVALDTDIVVKCGLSTETLAPGDEILIPADQCYQVHVQMQCRYIFGVQKRRPPVVPVTYLTEAWGEAPGDVVLLPWLGFAVERRRYQPQLWLKDVVPHGPAGRQGLQDGDELVSIAGVPIDSLDAYRRAMRCYVEIGATVAIEVRRPAAEEEEDDDEEDEEGGQGQVRVHVQVEPKEKQRPSNAHSTVLTLSTIADMEECLADRPRLARIARAQFLRADTDDVQALSRAEFVAFCQGWLPAPVRQEADPKDLVKAFTRADKDRQGYLTQREFPSAIQALLTAITTSAKEGSGQPKDKPKDKPREPERETERERGRDRDRDRDKDR
;
A
#
# COMPACT_ATOMS: atom_id res chain seq x y z
N MET A 1 -18.53 20.09 -23.71
CA MET A 1 -18.26 20.95 -22.54
C MET A 1 -16.97 20.48 -21.89
N GLN A 2 -15.85 21.19 -22.11
CA GLN A 2 -14.58 20.92 -21.44
C GLN A 2 -14.57 21.69 -20.12
N CYS A 3 -14.40 20.99 -19.00
CA CYS A 3 -14.14 21.60 -17.70
C CYS A 3 -12.63 21.49 -17.44
N GLN A 4 -11.91 22.59 -17.58
CA GLN A 4 -10.53 22.73 -17.11
C GLN A 4 -10.59 23.30 -15.69
N GLN A 5 -10.25 22.49 -14.69
CA GLN A 5 -9.88 23.01 -13.37
C GLN A 5 -8.50 22.47 -13.03
N GLY A 6 -7.47 23.28 -13.32
CA GLY A 6 -6.15 23.10 -12.75
C GLY A 6 -6.12 23.57 -11.30
N ARG A 7 -5.29 22.94 -10.45
CA ARG A 7 -4.95 23.50 -9.14
C ARG A 7 -3.69 24.33 -9.30
N GLU A 8 -3.74 25.57 -8.85
CA GLU A 8 -2.59 26.48 -8.86
C GLU A 8 -1.79 26.32 -7.57
N TRP A 9 -0.47 26.16 -7.71
CA TRP A 9 0.48 26.20 -6.60
C TRP A 9 1.44 27.35 -6.85
N ASN A 10 1.28 28.44 -6.09
CA ASN A 10 2.18 29.59 -6.17
C ASN A 10 3.27 29.45 -5.09
N LYS A 11 4.52 29.21 -5.50
CA LYS A 11 5.70 29.37 -4.63
C LYS A 11 6.73 30.21 -5.36
N CYS A 12 7.17 31.30 -4.73
CA CYS A 12 8.32 32.08 -5.18
C CYS A 12 9.56 31.51 -4.50
N TYR A 13 10.56 31.14 -5.29
CA TYR A 13 11.89 30.76 -4.80
C TYR A 13 12.85 31.91 -5.10
N THR A 14 13.71 32.26 -4.15
CA THR A 14 14.76 33.27 -4.37
C THR A 14 16.08 32.81 -3.78
N LYS A 15 17.16 33.03 -4.55
CA LYS A 15 18.59 33.05 -4.16
C LYS A 15 19.46 31.77 -4.27
N GLU A 16 18.93 30.62 -4.66
CA GLU A 16 19.79 29.45 -4.97
C GLU A 16 19.33 28.76 -6.26
N THR A 17 20.25 28.13 -7.00
CA THR A 17 19.90 27.30 -8.16
C THR A 17 19.22 26.04 -7.66
N HIS A 18 17.99 25.78 -8.09
CA HIS A 18 17.23 24.61 -7.66
C HIS A 18 17.16 23.60 -8.81
N HIS A 19 17.44 22.33 -8.50
CA HIS A 19 17.13 21.22 -9.39
C HIS A 19 15.69 20.78 -9.11
N LEU A 20 14.82 20.89 -10.10
CA LEU A 20 13.47 20.34 -10.01
C LEU A 20 13.47 19.01 -10.75
N LEU A 21 13.52 17.89 -10.01
CA LEU A 21 13.34 16.57 -10.60
C LEU A 21 11.84 16.26 -10.65
N VAL A 22 11.30 16.08 -11.85
CA VAL A 22 9.90 15.75 -12.06
C VAL A 22 9.73 14.24 -12.22
N ALA A 23 9.35 13.57 -11.13
CA ALA A 23 9.03 12.15 -11.11
C ALA A 23 7.51 11.92 -11.10
N LEU A 24 6.81 12.42 -12.13
CA LEU A 24 5.39 12.11 -12.35
C LEU A 24 5.22 11.36 -13.68
N ASP A 25 4.31 10.40 -13.75
CA ASP A 25 3.94 9.66 -14.99
C ASP A 25 3.10 10.52 -15.97
N THR A 26 3.12 11.85 -15.84
CA THR A 26 2.32 12.78 -16.63
C THR A 26 3.11 14.02 -16.97
N ASP A 27 2.87 14.57 -18.16
CA ASP A 27 3.51 15.81 -18.61
C ASP A 27 3.24 16.97 -17.64
N ILE A 28 4.27 17.75 -17.31
CA ILE A 28 4.15 18.98 -16.51
C ILE A 28 4.32 20.19 -17.40
N VAL A 29 3.47 21.20 -17.23
CA VAL A 29 3.63 22.49 -17.90
C VAL A 29 4.27 23.50 -16.94
N VAL A 30 5.50 23.90 -17.22
CA VAL A 30 6.22 24.92 -16.45
C VAL A 30 6.10 26.27 -17.19
N LYS A 31 5.71 27.32 -16.46
CA LYS A 31 5.70 28.69 -16.98
C LYS A 31 6.79 29.53 -16.32
N CYS A 32 7.67 30.12 -17.12
CA CYS A 32 8.66 31.08 -16.66
C CYS A 32 8.48 32.40 -17.41
N GLY A 33 7.98 33.45 -16.74
CA GLY A 33 7.68 34.72 -17.40
C GLY A 33 6.71 34.55 -18.58
N LEU A 34 7.21 34.76 -19.80
CA LEU A 34 6.43 34.61 -21.06
C LEU A 34 6.65 33.25 -21.76
N SER A 35 7.57 32.41 -21.28
CA SER A 35 7.79 31.07 -21.86
C SER A 35 6.90 30.04 -21.17
N THR A 36 6.43 29.07 -21.96
CA THR A 36 5.70 27.89 -21.48
C THR A 36 6.40 26.67 -22.06
N GLU A 37 6.89 25.80 -21.20
CA GLU A 37 7.54 24.54 -21.58
C GLU A 37 6.73 23.36 -21.04
N THR A 38 6.64 22.30 -21.84
CA THR A 38 6.03 21.03 -21.43
C THR A 38 7.14 20.03 -21.22
N LEU A 39 7.21 19.46 -20.02
CA LEU A 39 8.20 18.48 -19.60
C LEU A 39 7.61 17.09 -19.63
N ALA A 40 8.35 16.16 -20.22
CA ALA A 40 8.04 14.73 -20.16
C ALA A 40 8.49 14.14 -18.81
N PRO A 41 7.92 12.99 -18.41
CA PRO A 41 8.41 12.23 -17.26
C PRO A 41 9.91 11.97 -17.34
N GLY A 42 10.67 12.40 -16.33
CA GLY A 42 12.12 12.20 -16.25
C GLY A 42 12.98 13.34 -16.82
N ASP A 43 12.38 14.41 -17.36
CA ASP A 43 13.14 15.60 -17.76
C ASP A 43 13.66 16.37 -16.54
N GLU A 44 14.90 16.84 -16.62
CA GLU A 44 15.50 17.76 -15.64
C GLU A 44 15.47 19.20 -16.18
N ILE A 45 14.93 20.13 -15.39
CA ILE A 45 15.10 21.56 -15.64
C ILE A 45 16.07 22.15 -14.61
N LEU A 46 17.06 22.89 -15.13
CA LEU A 46 17.88 23.81 -14.37
C LEU A 46 17.15 25.16 -14.28
N ILE A 47 16.77 25.53 -13.06
CA ILE A 47 16.15 26.84 -12.79
C ILE A 47 17.25 27.83 -12.38
N PRO A 48 17.63 28.81 -13.24
CA PRO A 48 18.56 29.86 -12.88
C PRO A 48 18.01 30.73 -11.73
N ALA A 49 18.90 31.10 -10.80
CA ALA A 49 18.57 31.71 -9.51
C ALA A 49 17.98 33.14 -9.60
N ASP A 50 17.96 33.75 -10.79
CA ASP A 50 17.54 35.13 -11.05
C ASP A 50 16.14 35.25 -11.66
N GLN A 51 15.41 34.15 -11.85
CA GLN A 51 14.09 34.15 -12.48
C GLN A 51 12.99 33.58 -11.55
N CYS A 52 11.80 34.20 -11.61
CA CYS A 52 10.60 33.72 -10.93
C CYS A 52 9.82 32.75 -11.84
N TYR A 53 9.51 31.56 -11.33
CA TYR A 53 8.78 30.52 -12.07
C TYR A 53 7.40 30.29 -11.46
N GLN A 54 6.40 30.04 -12.30
CA GLN A 54 5.11 29.47 -11.92
C GLN A 54 5.00 28.06 -12.50
N VAL A 55 4.97 27.05 -11.63
CA VAL A 55 4.78 25.66 -12.06
C VAL A 55 3.29 25.34 -12.09
N HIS A 56 2.74 25.11 -13.28
CA HIS A 56 1.35 24.69 -13.45
C HIS A 56 1.28 23.18 -13.70
N VAL A 57 1.01 22.40 -12.66
CA VAL A 57 0.80 20.97 -12.81
C VAL A 57 -0.64 20.70 -13.29
N GLN A 58 -0.80 20.49 -14.59
CA GLN A 58 -2.10 20.16 -15.16
C GLN A 58 -2.33 18.65 -15.14
N MET A 59 -2.85 18.13 -14.02
CA MET A 59 -3.24 16.72 -13.92
C MET A 59 -4.54 16.46 -14.69
N GLN A 60 -4.53 15.58 -15.68
CA GLN A 60 -5.75 15.08 -16.30
C GLN A 60 -6.37 13.97 -15.42
N CYS A 61 -7.15 14.35 -14.41
CA CYS A 61 -7.94 13.36 -13.66
C CYS A 61 -9.20 12.96 -14.46
N ARG A 62 -9.27 11.70 -14.90
CA ARG A 62 -10.55 11.00 -15.11
C ARG A 62 -11.00 10.50 -13.74
N TYR A 63 -12.29 10.68 -13.41
CA TYR A 63 -12.98 10.39 -12.13
C TYR A 63 -13.08 11.56 -11.14
N ILE A 64 -14.32 11.96 -10.85
CA ILE A 64 -14.73 12.93 -9.82
C ILE A 64 -15.62 12.18 -8.82
N PHE A 65 -15.26 12.19 -7.54
CA PHE A 65 -16.22 12.04 -6.44
C PHE A 65 -16.22 13.34 -5.62
N GLY A 66 -17.43 13.75 -5.21
CA GLY A 66 -17.73 15.08 -4.66
C GLY A 66 -16.96 15.43 -3.38
N VAL A 67 -16.56 16.70 -3.28
CA VAL A 67 -15.77 17.25 -2.18
C VAL A 67 -16.67 18.01 -1.20
N GLN A 68 -16.65 17.62 0.08
CA GLN A 68 -17.03 18.49 1.20
C GLN A 68 -15.85 19.44 1.54
N LYS A 69 -16.17 20.72 1.76
CA LYS A 69 -15.23 21.78 2.12
C LYS A 69 -14.73 21.62 3.57
N ARG A 70 -13.61 20.94 3.78
CA ARG A 70 -12.69 21.22 4.90
C ARG A 70 -11.26 21.26 4.36
N ARG A 71 -10.48 22.26 4.75
CA ARG A 71 -9.07 22.37 4.38
C ARG A 71 -8.31 21.22 5.08
N PRO A 72 -7.70 20.26 4.36
CA PRO A 72 -6.77 19.34 4.99
C PRO A 72 -5.50 20.11 5.42
N PRO A 73 -4.80 19.66 6.48
CA PRO A 73 -3.49 20.21 6.82
C PRO A 73 -2.53 20.02 5.65
N VAL A 74 -1.68 21.03 5.43
CA VAL A 74 -0.63 21.00 4.41
C VAL A 74 0.41 19.97 4.85
N VAL A 75 0.47 18.84 4.14
CA VAL A 75 1.53 17.84 4.33
C VAL A 75 2.71 18.25 3.45
N PRO A 76 3.95 18.39 3.97
CA PRO A 76 5.10 18.70 3.15
C PRO A 76 5.37 17.59 2.11
N VAL A 77 5.61 17.99 0.87
CA VAL A 77 5.77 17.14 -0.33
C VAL A 77 7.08 16.33 -0.33
N THR A 78 7.98 16.58 0.63
CA THR A 78 9.31 15.94 0.72
C THR A 78 9.28 14.42 0.89
N TYR A 79 8.23 13.84 1.47
CA TYR A 79 8.19 12.40 1.77
C TYR A 79 7.89 11.47 0.59
N LEU A 80 7.45 11.98 -0.57
CA LEU A 80 7.08 11.12 -1.70
C LEU A 80 8.26 10.77 -2.62
N THR A 81 9.33 11.56 -2.62
CA THR A 81 10.46 11.40 -3.54
C THR A 81 11.60 10.53 -3.00
N GLU A 82 11.80 10.44 -1.69
CA GLU A 82 12.96 9.76 -1.11
C GLU A 82 12.80 8.22 -1.04
N ALA A 83 11.57 7.70 -1.03
CA ALA A 83 11.34 6.26 -0.87
C ALA A 83 11.63 5.40 -2.13
N TRP A 84 11.89 6.01 -3.29
CA TRP A 84 11.94 5.31 -4.58
C TRP A 84 13.33 5.19 -5.21
N GLY A 85 14.39 5.68 -4.56
CA GLY A 85 15.72 5.81 -5.17
C GLY A 85 16.93 5.24 -4.39
N GLU A 86 16.74 4.60 -3.24
CA GLU A 86 17.89 4.23 -2.38
C GLU A 86 18.55 2.89 -2.78
N ALA A 87 19.88 2.88 -2.77
CA ALA A 87 20.69 1.74 -3.19
C ALA A 87 20.63 0.59 -2.15
N PRO A 88 20.80 -0.67 -2.56
CA PRO A 88 20.94 -1.78 -1.63
C PRO A 88 22.19 -1.59 -0.76
N GLY A 89 21.99 -1.24 0.51
CA GLY A 89 23.06 -0.97 1.48
C GLY A 89 22.78 0.24 2.36
N ASP A 90 21.83 1.11 1.97
CA ASP A 90 21.54 2.33 2.71
C ASP A 90 20.83 2.04 4.03
N VAL A 91 21.37 2.65 5.08
CA VAL A 91 20.84 2.60 6.44
C VAL A 91 19.67 3.57 6.51
N VAL A 92 18.45 3.04 6.55
CA VAL A 92 17.25 3.87 6.75
C VAL A 92 17.14 4.24 8.22
N LEU A 93 17.29 5.52 8.53
CA LEU A 93 17.05 6.07 9.85
C LEU A 93 15.55 6.37 10.01
N LEU A 94 14.92 5.75 11.00
CA LEU A 94 13.52 6.00 11.33
C LEU A 94 13.42 6.79 12.64
N PRO A 95 12.47 7.73 12.76
CA PRO A 95 12.22 8.41 14.02
C PRO A 95 11.78 7.40 15.08
N TRP A 96 12.39 7.46 16.26
CA TRP A 96 12.13 6.54 17.34
C TRP A 96 11.94 7.27 18.67
N LEU A 97 10.82 6.97 19.33
CA LEU A 97 10.42 7.58 20.60
C LEU A 97 10.76 6.71 21.82
N GLY A 98 11.39 5.55 21.64
CA GLY A 98 11.81 4.71 22.77
C GLY A 98 10.76 3.75 23.34
N PHE A 99 9.68 3.46 22.61
CA PHE A 99 8.66 2.46 23.00
C PHE A 99 8.08 1.76 21.77
N ALA A 100 7.37 0.66 22.01
CA ALA A 100 6.43 0.05 21.08
C ALA A 100 4.98 0.34 21.52
N VAL A 101 4.02 0.15 20.60
CA VAL A 101 2.59 0.23 20.92
C VAL A 101 1.95 -1.13 20.70
N GLU A 102 1.01 -1.48 21.57
CA GLU A 102 0.15 -2.65 21.38
C GLU A 102 -1.32 -2.28 21.44
N ARG A 103 -2.13 -3.09 20.78
CA ARG A 103 -3.58 -3.05 20.91
C ARG A 103 -4.02 -4.21 21.77
N ARG A 104 -4.71 -3.92 22.88
CA ARG A 104 -5.28 -4.95 23.75
C ARG A 104 -6.58 -5.49 23.13
N ARG A 105 -6.91 -6.76 23.44
CA ARG A 105 -8.15 -7.36 22.93
C ARG A 105 -9.35 -6.56 23.41
N TYR A 106 -10.29 -6.30 22.50
CA TYR A 106 -11.53 -5.57 22.76
C TYR A 106 -11.38 -4.09 23.15
N GLN A 107 -10.17 -3.54 23.10
CA GLN A 107 -9.93 -2.12 23.35
C GLN A 107 -9.48 -1.43 22.05
N PRO A 108 -10.13 -0.33 21.65
CA PRO A 108 -9.70 0.44 20.49
C PRO A 108 -8.41 1.23 20.75
N GLN A 109 -8.11 1.56 22.01
CA GLN A 109 -6.94 2.36 22.41
C GLN A 109 -5.62 1.63 22.18
N LEU A 110 -4.55 2.41 22.00
CA LEU A 110 -3.18 1.91 21.94
C LEU A 110 -2.51 2.10 23.30
N TRP A 111 -1.75 1.09 23.71
CA TRP A 111 -1.04 1.06 24.98
C TRP A 111 0.45 1.03 24.72
N LEU A 112 1.22 1.75 25.54
CA LEU A 112 2.67 1.69 25.50
C LEU A 112 3.15 0.32 25.98
N LYS A 113 4.15 -0.20 25.29
CA LYS A 113 4.79 -1.48 25.56
C LYS A 113 6.28 -1.38 25.28
N ASP A 114 7.10 -2.16 25.98
CA ASP A 114 8.53 -2.26 25.75
C ASP A 114 9.19 -0.87 25.79
N VAL A 115 8.75 -0.02 26.72
CA VAL A 115 9.33 1.31 26.93
C VAL A 115 10.77 1.09 27.38
N VAL A 116 11.71 1.49 26.53
CA VAL A 116 13.13 1.22 26.74
C VAL A 116 13.62 2.06 27.92
N PRO A 117 14.12 1.41 29.00
CA PRO A 117 14.72 2.14 30.11
C PRO A 117 15.89 2.99 29.58
N HIS A 118 15.90 4.27 29.96
CA HIS A 118 16.85 5.30 29.46
C HIS A 118 16.75 5.65 27.97
N GLY A 119 15.82 5.07 27.22
CA GLY A 119 15.44 5.55 25.89
C GLY A 119 14.68 6.88 25.95
N PRO A 120 14.37 7.51 24.81
CA PRO A 120 13.73 8.82 24.78
C PRO A 120 12.49 8.97 25.66
N ALA A 121 11.52 8.05 25.53
CA ALA A 121 10.31 8.03 26.35
C ALA A 121 10.57 7.66 27.82
N GLY A 122 11.41 6.64 28.07
CA GLY A 122 11.74 6.21 29.42
C GLY A 122 12.40 7.33 30.25
N ARG A 123 13.25 8.17 29.63
CA ARG A 123 13.84 9.35 30.29
C ARG A 123 12.80 10.41 30.68
N GLN A 124 11.64 10.42 30.06
CA GLN A 124 10.54 11.32 30.39
C GLN A 124 9.52 10.69 31.35
N GLY A 125 9.78 9.49 31.87
CA GLY A 125 8.91 8.83 32.84
C GLY A 125 7.66 8.18 32.26
N LEU A 126 7.63 7.95 30.94
CA LEU A 126 6.64 7.07 30.33
C LEU A 126 6.88 5.62 30.77
N GLN A 127 5.79 4.88 30.94
CA GLN A 127 5.81 3.53 31.48
C GLN A 127 5.02 2.57 30.59
N ASP A 128 5.35 1.29 30.69
CA ASP A 128 4.54 0.24 30.05
C ASP A 128 3.14 0.26 30.65
N GLY A 129 2.14 0.10 29.79
CA GLY A 129 0.74 0.20 30.21
C GLY A 129 0.19 1.62 30.31
N ASP A 130 0.94 2.66 29.96
CA ASP A 130 0.35 3.99 29.70
C ASP A 130 -0.52 3.92 28.42
N GLU A 131 -1.74 4.46 28.44
CA GLU A 131 -2.60 4.59 27.25
C GLU A 131 -2.14 5.78 26.40
N LEU A 132 -1.84 5.56 25.13
CA LEU A 132 -1.39 6.62 24.22
C LEU A 132 -2.58 7.45 23.70
N VAL A 133 -2.63 8.73 24.07
CA VAL A 133 -3.72 9.65 23.73
C VAL A 133 -3.39 10.52 22.52
N SER A 134 -2.21 11.14 22.49
CA SER A 134 -1.80 12.00 21.36
C SER A 134 -0.28 12.02 21.14
N ILE A 135 0.13 12.23 19.88
CA ILE A 135 1.54 12.48 19.49
C ILE A 135 1.57 13.75 18.65
N ALA A 136 2.43 14.71 19.01
CA ALA A 136 2.53 16.02 18.35
C ALA A 136 1.16 16.76 18.27
N GLY A 137 0.27 16.53 19.25
CA GLY A 137 -1.09 17.06 19.25
C GLY A 137 -2.07 16.35 18.30
N VAL A 138 -1.63 15.29 17.59
CA VAL A 138 -2.51 14.43 16.78
C VAL A 138 -3.12 13.36 17.69
N PRO A 139 -4.46 13.30 17.83
CA PRO A 139 -5.13 12.25 18.60
C PRO A 139 -4.86 10.86 18.02
N ILE A 140 -4.56 9.91 18.89
CA ILE A 140 -4.26 8.51 18.54
C ILE A 140 -5.39 7.61 19.02
N ASP A 141 -6.32 7.29 18.12
CA ASP A 141 -7.47 6.40 18.37
C ASP A 141 -7.35 5.04 17.65
N SER A 142 -6.27 4.86 16.90
CA SER A 142 -6.07 3.73 15.99
C SER A 142 -4.59 3.59 15.64
N LEU A 143 -4.22 2.38 15.18
CA LEU A 143 -2.86 2.11 14.69
C LEU A 143 -2.50 2.98 13.47
N ASP A 144 -3.47 3.29 12.63
CA ASP A 144 -3.26 4.15 11.45
C ASP A 144 -3.04 5.61 11.84
N ALA A 145 -3.78 6.11 12.84
CA ALA A 145 -3.54 7.44 13.39
C ALA A 145 -2.13 7.55 13.99
N TYR A 146 -1.68 6.52 14.72
CA TYR A 146 -0.32 6.42 15.23
C TYR A 146 0.74 6.44 14.12
N ARG A 147 0.59 5.58 13.11
CA ARG A 147 1.52 5.50 11.97
C ARG A 147 1.60 6.83 11.23
N ARG A 148 0.45 7.47 10.99
CA ARG A 148 0.39 8.79 10.34
C ARG A 148 1.05 9.87 11.20
N ALA A 149 0.82 9.86 12.52
CA ALA A 149 1.48 10.78 13.44
C ALA A 149 3.00 10.65 13.35
N MET A 150 3.51 9.42 13.45
CA MET A 150 4.94 9.11 13.36
C MET A 150 5.56 9.52 12.01
N ARG A 151 4.88 9.26 10.88
CA ARG A 151 5.43 9.57 9.55
C ARG A 151 5.38 11.05 9.19
N CYS A 152 4.32 11.76 9.59
CA CYS A 152 4.05 13.11 9.10
C CYS A 152 4.43 14.23 10.08
N TYR A 153 4.60 13.92 11.37
CA TYR A 153 4.74 14.94 12.41
C TYR A 153 5.93 14.70 13.36
N VAL A 154 6.63 13.57 13.22
CA VAL A 154 7.76 13.22 14.08
C VAL A 154 9.04 13.22 13.25
N GLU A 155 9.87 14.23 13.46
CA GLU A 155 11.16 14.39 12.78
C GLU A 155 12.31 13.96 13.69
N ILE A 156 13.34 13.33 13.13
CA ILE A 156 14.55 12.92 13.88
C ILE A 156 15.23 14.18 14.46
N GLY A 157 15.56 14.14 15.74
CA GLY A 157 16.18 15.25 16.48
C GLY A 157 15.18 16.27 17.04
N ALA A 158 13.90 16.24 16.64
CA ALA A 158 12.88 17.13 17.17
C ALA A 158 12.43 16.71 18.58
N THR A 159 11.85 17.64 19.34
CA THR A 159 11.18 17.33 20.61
C THR A 159 9.67 17.31 20.38
N VAL A 160 9.04 16.16 20.59
CA VAL A 160 7.62 15.93 20.33
C VAL A 160 6.85 15.80 21.63
N ALA A 161 5.71 16.50 21.72
CA ALA A 161 4.78 16.33 22.84
C ALA A 161 4.00 15.01 22.70
N ILE A 162 3.99 14.20 23.75
CA ILE A 162 3.22 12.97 23.86
C ILE A 162 2.28 13.11 25.04
N GLU A 163 1.00 12.82 24.83
CA GLU A 163 0.00 12.76 25.89
C GLU A 163 -0.40 11.32 26.11
N VAL A 164 -0.38 10.89 27.36
CA VAL A 164 -0.79 9.56 27.79
C VAL A 164 -1.79 9.64 28.94
N ARG A 165 -2.59 8.59 29.11
CA ARG A 165 -3.44 8.38 30.27
C ARG A 165 -2.89 7.19 31.04
N ARG A 166 -2.53 7.41 32.30
CA ARG A 166 -2.05 6.33 33.16
C ARG A 166 -3.26 5.63 33.78
N PRO A 167 -3.42 4.30 33.64
CA PRO A 167 -4.43 3.59 34.40
C PRO A 167 -4.12 3.76 35.89
N ALA A 168 -5.16 3.89 36.72
CA ALA A 168 -4.96 3.73 38.16
C ALA A 168 -4.26 2.39 38.38
N ALA A 169 -3.25 2.35 39.24
CA ALA A 169 -2.69 1.08 39.65
C ALA A 169 -3.88 0.23 40.12
N GLU A 170 -4.05 -0.96 39.55
CA GLU A 170 -4.97 -1.93 40.11
C GLU A 170 -4.41 -2.22 41.50
N GLU A 171 -4.90 -1.51 42.51
CA GLU A 171 -4.63 -1.83 43.90
C GLU A 171 -5.14 -3.25 44.07
N GLU A 172 -4.22 -4.18 44.35
CA GLU A 172 -4.60 -5.54 44.71
C GLU A 172 -5.60 -5.38 45.87
N GLU A 173 -6.81 -5.90 45.68
CA GLU A 173 -7.94 -5.79 46.62
C GLU A 173 -7.53 -6.33 48.00
N ASP A 174 -6.90 -5.48 48.82
CA ASP A 174 -6.82 -5.66 50.25
C ASP A 174 -8.15 -5.09 50.80
N ASP A 175 -9.00 -5.98 51.32
CA ASP A 175 -10.42 -5.83 51.73
C ASP A 175 -10.77 -4.70 52.75
N ASP A 176 -9.94 -3.67 52.95
CA ASP A 176 -10.16 -2.61 53.94
C ASP A 176 -10.68 -1.31 53.28
N GLU A 177 -12.02 -1.20 53.25
CA GLU A 177 -12.84 -0.09 52.75
C GLU A 177 -12.43 1.31 53.25
N GLU A 178 -11.77 2.13 52.41
CA GLU A 178 -11.94 3.59 52.41
C GLU A 178 -11.91 4.13 50.95
N ASP A 179 -13.05 4.59 50.46
CA ASP A 179 -13.27 5.10 49.10
C ASP A 179 -12.47 6.40 48.81
N GLU A 180 -11.22 6.28 48.35
CA GLU A 180 -10.51 7.41 47.76
C GLU A 180 -10.73 7.46 46.24
N GLU A 181 -11.33 8.55 45.73
CA GLU A 181 -11.51 8.81 44.30
C GLU A 181 -10.14 8.94 43.59
N GLY A 182 -9.59 7.82 43.14
CA GLY A 182 -8.39 7.74 42.32
C GLY A 182 -8.60 8.39 40.94
N GLY A 183 -8.28 9.67 40.81
CA GLY A 183 -8.35 10.39 39.54
C GLY A 183 -7.33 9.84 38.52
N GLN A 184 -7.81 9.39 37.36
CA GLN A 184 -6.94 9.01 36.23
C GLN A 184 -6.14 10.24 35.75
N GLY A 185 -4.83 10.23 35.98
CA GLY A 185 -3.93 11.31 35.60
C GLY A 185 -3.61 11.28 34.10
N GLN A 186 -4.03 12.30 33.36
CA GLN A 186 -3.49 12.55 32.02
C GLN A 186 -2.12 13.23 32.16
N VAL A 187 -1.10 12.62 31.58
CA VAL A 187 0.29 13.09 31.64
C VAL A 187 0.72 13.55 30.26
N ARG A 188 1.30 14.75 30.18
CA ARG A 188 1.90 15.28 28.95
C ARG A 188 3.41 15.41 29.13
N VAL A 189 4.17 14.77 28.25
CA VAL A 189 5.63 14.76 28.26
C VAL A 189 6.20 15.25 26.93
N HIS A 190 7.44 15.71 26.94
CA HIS A 190 8.16 16.16 25.76
C HIS A 190 9.34 15.23 25.50
N VAL A 191 9.24 14.40 24.45
CA VAL A 191 10.23 13.36 24.13
C VAL A 191 11.11 13.80 22.96
N GLN A 192 12.42 13.71 23.11
CA GLN A 192 13.39 13.96 22.04
C GLN A 192 13.45 12.76 21.09
N VAL A 193 13.15 12.97 19.81
CA VAL A 193 13.16 11.91 18.80
C VAL A 193 14.59 11.53 18.47
N GLU A 194 14.93 10.26 18.67
CA GLU A 194 16.24 9.72 18.29
C GLU A 194 16.10 8.90 17.00
N PRO A 195 17.16 8.83 16.17
CA PRO A 195 17.18 7.91 15.05
C PRO A 195 17.31 6.48 15.57
N LYS A 196 16.49 5.56 15.06
CA LYS A 196 16.73 4.12 15.22
C LYS A 196 17.23 3.55 13.92
N GLU A 197 18.42 2.98 13.98
CA GLU A 197 18.98 2.24 12.87
C GLU A 197 18.17 0.96 12.67
N LYS A 198 17.38 0.91 11.60
CA LYS A 198 16.76 -0.34 11.19
C LYS A 198 17.70 -0.99 10.19
N GLN A 199 18.65 -1.80 10.69
CA GLN A 199 19.48 -2.63 9.83
C GLN A 199 18.54 -3.46 8.95
N ARG A 200 18.53 -3.16 7.65
CA ARG A 200 17.95 -4.04 6.66
C ARG A 200 18.67 -5.37 6.84
N PRO A 201 17.97 -6.51 7.00
CA PRO A 201 18.63 -7.78 7.26
C PRO A 201 19.71 -8.01 6.21
N SER A 202 20.98 -7.97 6.63
CA SER A 202 22.18 -8.00 5.77
C SER A 202 22.30 -9.30 4.97
N ASN A 203 21.53 -10.32 5.35
CA ASN A 203 21.43 -11.60 4.65
C ASN A 203 20.44 -11.58 3.48
N ALA A 204 19.79 -10.46 3.20
CA ALA A 204 19.15 -10.22 1.91
C ALA A 204 20.24 -9.87 0.88
N HIS A 205 21.13 -10.82 0.57
CA HIS A 205 21.65 -10.86 -0.79
C HIS A 205 20.42 -10.72 -1.68
N SER A 206 20.45 -9.70 -2.53
CA SER A 206 19.42 -9.36 -3.49
C SER A 206 19.13 -10.55 -4.42
N THR A 207 18.42 -11.57 -3.93
CA THR A 207 17.49 -12.36 -4.72
C THR A 207 16.24 -11.50 -4.95
N VAL A 208 16.46 -10.26 -5.41
CA VAL A 208 15.50 -9.65 -6.30
C VAL A 208 15.48 -10.60 -7.49
N LEU A 209 14.48 -11.48 -7.52
CA LEU A 209 14.21 -12.23 -8.72
C LEU A 209 13.95 -11.20 -9.79
N THR A 210 14.92 -11.00 -10.67
CA THR A 210 14.65 -10.48 -11.99
C THR A 210 13.87 -11.60 -12.68
N LEU A 211 12.55 -11.60 -12.54
CA LEU A 211 11.68 -12.42 -13.37
C LEU A 211 11.65 -11.85 -14.78
N SER A 212 12.82 -11.65 -15.38
CA SER A 212 13.03 -10.93 -16.63
C SER A 212 12.42 -11.65 -17.82
N THR A 213 12.38 -12.98 -17.76
CA THR A 213 11.94 -13.84 -18.84
C THR A 213 10.89 -14.86 -18.38
N ILE A 214 10.15 -15.43 -19.32
CA ILE A 214 9.23 -16.55 -19.06
C ILE A 214 9.99 -17.75 -18.46
N ALA A 215 11.22 -18.01 -18.91
CA ALA A 215 12.04 -19.10 -18.38
C ALA A 215 12.37 -18.90 -16.89
N ASP A 216 12.68 -17.67 -16.47
CA ASP A 216 12.92 -17.34 -15.05
C ASP A 216 11.67 -17.64 -14.19
N MET A 217 10.48 -17.40 -14.75
CA MET A 217 9.20 -17.70 -14.08
C MET A 217 8.97 -19.21 -13.95
N GLU A 218 9.28 -19.97 -14.99
CA GLU A 218 9.18 -21.44 -14.97
C GLU A 218 10.15 -22.07 -13.97
N GLU A 219 11.40 -21.60 -13.93
CA GLU A 219 12.38 -22.03 -12.94
C GLU A 219 11.91 -21.71 -11.51
N CYS A 220 11.37 -20.51 -11.30
CA CYS A 220 10.81 -20.10 -10.02
C CYS A 220 9.58 -20.95 -9.62
N LEU A 221 8.71 -21.30 -10.57
CA LEU A 221 7.56 -22.17 -10.35
C LEU A 221 7.97 -23.62 -10.00
N ALA A 222 9.10 -24.09 -10.52
CA ALA A 222 9.65 -25.41 -10.20
C ALA A 222 10.20 -25.47 -8.77
N ASP A 223 10.77 -24.39 -8.24
CA ASP A 223 11.31 -24.29 -6.89
C ASP A 223 10.31 -23.61 -5.91
N ARG A 224 9.36 -24.38 -5.40
CA ARG A 224 8.32 -23.89 -4.46
C ARG A 224 8.90 -23.20 -3.20
N PRO A 225 9.92 -23.74 -2.50
CA PRO A 225 10.53 -23.05 -1.38
C PRO A 225 11.13 -21.68 -1.74
N ARG A 226 11.80 -21.58 -2.89
CA ARG A 226 12.33 -20.29 -3.40
C ARG A 226 11.18 -19.32 -3.69
N LEU A 227 10.17 -19.74 -4.43
CA LEU A 227 8.98 -18.92 -4.71
C LEU A 227 8.33 -18.40 -3.42
N ALA A 228 8.14 -19.26 -2.43
CA ALA A 228 7.56 -18.86 -1.14
C ALA A 228 8.42 -17.82 -0.41
N ARG A 229 9.75 -17.93 -0.47
CA ARG A 229 10.67 -16.96 0.13
C ARG A 229 10.60 -15.61 -0.57
N ILE A 230 10.61 -15.58 -1.92
CA ILE A 230 10.46 -14.33 -2.66
C ILE A 230 9.09 -13.71 -2.42
N ALA A 231 8.01 -14.49 -2.51
CA ALA A 231 6.66 -13.97 -2.30
C ALA A 231 6.52 -13.33 -0.92
N ARG A 232 7.05 -13.96 0.15
CA ARG A 232 7.03 -13.35 1.49
C ARG A 232 7.82 -12.05 1.57
N ALA A 233 8.96 -11.96 0.89
CA ALA A 233 9.75 -10.73 0.83
C ALA A 233 9.03 -9.61 0.06
N GLN A 234 8.31 -9.96 -1.01
CA GLN A 234 7.55 -8.99 -1.80
C GLN A 234 6.22 -8.58 -1.13
N PHE A 235 5.63 -9.44 -0.29
CA PHE A 235 4.39 -9.11 0.44
C PHE A 235 4.53 -7.82 1.24
N LEU A 236 5.64 -7.65 1.96
CA LEU A 236 5.93 -6.46 2.75
C LEU A 236 6.09 -5.19 1.91
N ARG A 237 6.35 -5.33 0.60
CA ARG A 237 6.43 -4.20 -0.34
C ARG A 237 5.07 -3.90 -0.96
N ALA A 238 4.24 -4.92 -1.11
CA ALA A 238 2.88 -4.82 -1.61
C ALA A 238 1.93 -4.23 -0.56
N ASP A 239 2.18 -4.50 0.72
CA ASP A 239 1.35 -4.10 1.86
C ASP A 239 1.64 -2.64 2.21
N THR A 240 0.96 -1.74 1.51
CA THR A 240 1.26 -0.30 1.57
C THR A 240 0.70 0.40 2.80
N ASP A 241 -0.37 -0.15 3.37
CA ASP A 241 -1.02 0.35 4.58
C ASP A 241 -0.61 -0.44 5.86
N ASP A 242 0.20 -1.48 5.73
CA ASP A 242 0.79 -2.27 6.82
C ASP A 242 -0.30 -2.94 7.68
N VAL A 243 -1.43 -3.29 7.08
CA VAL A 243 -2.51 -4.04 7.76
C VAL A 243 -2.24 -5.55 7.79
N GLN A 244 -1.07 -5.98 7.30
CA GLN A 244 -0.66 -7.39 7.18
C GLN A 244 -1.61 -8.22 6.30
N ALA A 245 -2.36 -7.54 5.42
CA ALA A 245 -3.30 -8.14 4.51
C ALA A 245 -3.40 -7.27 3.24
N LEU A 246 -3.35 -7.89 2.07
CA LEU A 246 -3.44 -7.18 0.80
C LEU A 246 -4.85 -7.19 0.28
N SER A 247 -5.43 -6.00 0.09
CA SER A 247 -6.66 -5.89 -0.67
C SER A 247 -6.46 -6.31 -2.13
N ARG A 248 -7.56 -6.62 -2.82
CA ARG A 248 -7.53 -6.92 -4.26
C ARG A 248 -6.91 -5.79 -5.09
N ALA A 249 -7.16 -4.53 -4.71
CA ALA A 249 -6.62 -3.38 -5.42
C ALA A 249 -5.10 -3.28 -5.25
N GLU A 250 -4.60 -3.45 -4.04
CA GLU A 250 -3.16 -3.45 -3.75
C GLU A 250 -2.44 -4.61 -4.45
N PHE A 251 -3.03 -5.82 -4.44
CA PHE A 251 -2.46 -6.96 -5.14
C PHE A 251 -2.31 -6.68 -6.65
N VAL A 252 -3.33 -6.10 -7.29
CA VAL A 252 -3.28 -5.77 -8.72
C VAL A 252 -2.25 -4.67 -8.98
N ALA A 253 -2.25 -3.59 -8.20
CA ALA A 253 -1.29 -2.50 -8.34
C ALA A 253 0.16 -2.98 -8.15
N PHE A 254 0.39 -3.81 -7.12
CA PHE A 254 1.67 -4.45 -6.86
C PHE A 254 2.13 -5.29 -8.07
N CYS A 255 1.27 -6.18 -8.58
CA CYS A 255 1.65 -7.04 -9.71
C CYS A 255 1.93 -6.23 -10.99
N GLN A 256 1.17 -5.16 -11.22
CA GLN A 256 1.42 -4.24 -12.33
C GLN A 256 2.76 -3.53 -12.19
N GLY A 257 3.20 -3.15 -10.99
CA GLY A 257 4.52 -2.57 -10.78
C GLY A 257 5.67 -3.60 -10.82
N TRP A 258 5.43 -4.78 -10.26
CA TRP A 258 6.44 -5.82 -10.04
C TRP A 258 6.78 -6.63 -11.29
N LEU A 259 5.81 -6.91 -12.16
CA LEU A 259 6.06 -7.65 -13.39
C LEU A 259 6.84 -6.79 -14.40
N PRO A 260 7.90 -7.33 -15.03
CA PRO A 260 8.63 -6.62 -16.07
C PRO A 260 7.74 -6.36 -17.29
N ALA A 261 8.05 -5.31 -18.03
CA ALA A 261 7.19 -4.79 -19.10
C ALA A 261 6.72 -5.84 -20.13
N PRO A 262 7.56 -6.75 -20.64
CA PRO A 262 7.11 -7.77 -21.60
C PRO A 262 6.04 -8.70 -21.01
N VAL A 263 6.19 -9.06 -19.74
CA VAL A 263 5.27 -9.96 -19.05
C VAL A 263 3.98 -9.22 -18.69
N ARG A 264 4.10 -7.96 -18.27
CA ARG A 264 2.97 -7.11 -17.92
C ARG A 264 2.01 -6.92 -19.09
N GLN A 265 2.52 -6.86 -20.31
CA GLN A 265 1.69 -6.74 -21.53
C GLN A 265 0.88 -8.01 -21.80
N GLU A 266 1.41 -9.19 -21.42
CA GLU A 266 0.75 -10.49 -21.57
C GLU A 266 -0.22 -10.80 -20.41
N ALA A 267 -0.09 -10.11 -19.28
CA ALA A 267 -0.92 -10.33 -18.11
C ALA A 267 -2.29 -9.63 -18.26
N ASP A 268 -3.33 -10.37 -18.64
CA ASP A 268 -4.72 -9.86 -18.61
C ASP A 268 -5.08 -9.48 -17.15
N PRO A 269 -5.59 -8.26 -16.89
CA PRO A 269 -6.11 -7.88 -15.57
C PRO A 269 -7.10 -8.89 -14.97
N LYS A 270 -7.85 -9.62 -15.80
CA LYS A 270 -8.75 -10.69 -15.36
C LYS A 270 -8.00 -11.86 -14.73
N ASP A 271 -6.79 -12.17 -15.19
CA ASP A 271 -5.99 -13.26 -14.66
C ASP A 271 -5.36 -12.89 -13.31
N LEU A 272 -5.00 -11.62 -13.11
CA LEU A 272 -4.63 -11.10 -11.78
C LEU A 272 -5.77 -11.29 -10.78
N VAL A 273 -7.00 -10.93 -11.19
CA VAL A 273 -8.20 -11.10 -10.36
C VAL A 273 -8.46 -12.58 -10.05
N LYS A 274 -8.37 -13.45 -11.05
CA LYS A 274 -8.55 -14.90 -10.84
C LYS A 274 -7.49 -15.47 -9.91
N ALA A 275 -6.23 -15.05 -10.05
CA ALA A 275 -5.14 -15.47 -9.18
C ALA A 275 -5.39 -15.05 -7.73
N PHE A 276 -5.85 -13.81 -7.51
CA PHE A 276 -6.29 -13.33 -6.21
C PHE A 276 -7.41 -14.19 -5.63
N THR A 277 -8.53 -14.34 -6.35
CA THR A 277 -9.70 -15.09 -5.88
C THR A 277 -9.40 -16.56 -5.63
N ARG A 278 -8.45 -17.16 -6.35
CA ARG A 278 -8.02 -18.54 -6.12
C ARG A 278 -7.19 -18.70 -4.84
N ALA A 279 -6.44 -17.67 -4.46
CA ALA A 279 -5.57 -17.67 -3.29
C ALA A 279 -6.29 -17.25 -2.00
N ASP A 280 -7.26 -16.35 -2.10
CA ASP A 280 -8.19 -15.93 -1.03
C ASP A 280 -9.18 -17.07 -0.74
N LYS A 281 -8.76 -18.05 0.07
CA LYS A 281 -9.52 -19.29 0.29
C LYS A 281 -10.71 -19.08 1.21
N ASP A 282 -10.58 -18.17 2.16
CA ASP A 282 -11.62 -17.84 3.12
C ASP A 282 -12.60 -16.76 2.61
N ARG A 283 -12.33 -16.18 1.43
CA ARG A 283 -13.18 -15.20 0.73
C ARG A 283 -13.38 -13.91 1.53
N GLN A 284 -12.40 -13.55 2.35
CA GLN A 284 -12.45 -12.32 3.13
C GLN A 284 -12.20 -11.07 2.27
N GLY A 285 -11.73 -11.24 1.03
CA GLY A 285 -11.42 -10.13 0.12
C GLY A 285 -10.02 -9.54 0.34
N TYR A 286 -9.19 -10.20 1.14
CA TYR A 286 -7.81 -9.83 1.42
C TYR A 286 -6.90 -11.06 1.35
N LEU A 287 -5.64 -10.87 0.97
CA LEU A 287 -4.62 -11.91 1.03
C LEU A 287 -3.73 -11.70 2.24
N THR A 288 -3.70 -12.68 3.13
CA THR A 288 -2.72 -12.70 4.22
C THR A 288 -1.32 -13.03 3.70
N GLN A 289 -0.29 -12.78 4.51
CA GLN A 289 1.09 -13.20 4.21
C GLN A 289 1.21 -14.71 3.93
N ARG A 290 0.30 -15.52 4.50
CA ARG A 290 0.26 -16.98 4.30
C ARG A 290 -0.30 -17.36 2.92
N GLU A 291 -1.23 -16.58 2.39
CA GLU A 291 -1.93 -16.85 1.13
C GLU A 291 -1.21 -16.25 -0.07
N PHE A 292 -0.50 -15.16 0.12
CA PHE A 292 0.19 -14.43 -0.94
C PHE A 292 1.12 -15.30 -1.82
N PRO A 293 1.92 -16.25 -1.29
CA PRO A 293 2.69 -17.17 -2.14
C PRO A 293 1.83 -17.97 -3.12
N SER A 294 0.62 -18.37 -2.71
CA SER A 294 -0.31 -19.10 -3.59
C SER A 294 -0.87 -18.19 -4.68
N ALA A 295 -1.08 -16.90 -4.39
CA ALA A 295 -1.53 -15.89 -5.35
C ALA A 295 -0.46 -15.65 -6.43
N ILE A 296 0.80 -15.46 -6.02
CA ILE A 296 1.93 -15.31 -6.96
C ILE A 296 2.11 -16.57 -7.80
N GLN A 297 2.02 -17.76 -7.20
CA GLN A 297 2.10 -19.02 -7.94
C GLN A 297 1.00 -19.12 -9.00
N ALA A 298 -0.26 -18.80 -8.65
CA ALA A 298 -1.39 -18.84 -9.56
C ALA A 298 -1.20 -17.85 -10.73
N LEU A 299 -0.70 -16.65 -10.43
CA LEU A 299 -0.40 -15.63 -11.43
C LEU A 299 0.69 -16.08 -12.42
N LEU A 300 1.85 -16.52 -11.92
CA LEU A 300 2.95 -16.97 -12.78
C LEU A 300 2.54 -18.18 -13.63
N THR A 301 1.70 -19.08 -13.09
CA THR A 301 1.15 -20.21 -13.84
C THR A 301 0.24 -19.74 -14.99
N ALA A 302 -0.62 -18.74 -14.75
CA ALA A 302 -1.48 -18.18 -15.78
C ALA A 302 -0.66 -17.53 -16.90
N ILE A 303 0.31 -16.69 -16.54
CA ILE A 303 1.20 -16.01 -17.49
C ILE A 303 1.98 -17.00 -18.36
N THR A 304 2.63 -18.00 -17.74
CA THR A 304 3.42 -19.01 -18.47
C THR A 304 2.55 -19.89 -19.37
N THR A 305 1.30 -20.15 -18.99
CA THR A 305 0.33 -20.88 -19.83
C THR A 305 -0.10 -20.04 -21.04
N SER A 306 -0.50 -18.79 -20.83
CA SER A 306 -0.90 -17.88 -21.91
C SER A 306 0.22 -17.65 -22.93
N ALA A 307 1.46 -17.49 -22.45
CA ALA A 307 2.62 -17.32 -23.34
C ALA A 307 2.89 -18.55 -24.22
N LYS A 308 2.72 -19.76 -23.68
CA LYS A 308 2.84 -21.01 -24.47
C LYS A 308 1.77 -21.11 -25.55
N GLU A 309 0.54 -20.72 -25.22
CA GLU A 309 -0.57 -20.72 -26.18
C GLU A 309 -0.39 -19.68 -27.29
N GLY A 310 0.13 -18.49 -26.97
CA GLY A 310 0.42 -17.42 -27.93
C GLY A 310 1.60 -17.70 -28.87
N SER A 311 2.61 -18.43 -28.39
CA SER A 311 3.76 -18.86 -29.21
C SER A 311 3.44 -19.98 -30.19
N GLY A 312 2.26 -20.58 -30.09
CA GLY A 312 1.80 -21.63 -30.99
C GLY A 312 1.63 -21.10 -32.41
N GLN A 313 2.48 -21.61 -33.32
CA GLN A 313 2.28 -21.58 -34.76
C GLN A 313 0.79 -21.67 -35.12
N PRO A 314 0.33 -20.94 -36.16
CA PRO A 314 -1.07 -20.91 -36.56
C PRO A 314 -1.60 -22.32 -36.52
N LYS A 315 -2.52 -22.60 -35.59
CA LYS A 315 -3.18 -23.90 -35.49
C LYS A 315 -3.76 -24.12 -36.87
N ASP A 316 -3.14 -25.02 -37.65
CA ASP A 316 -3.68 -25.48 -38.91
C ASP A 316 -5.10 -25.88 -38.57
N LYS A 317 -6.05 -25.02 -38.96
CA LYS A 317 -7.46 -25.28 -38.73
C LYS A 317 -7.67 -26.67 -39.32
N PRO A 318 -8.13 -27.66 -38.52
CA PRO A 318 -8.36 -28.98 -39.07
C PRO A 318 -9.27 -28.79 -40.28
N LYS A 319 -8.69 -29.03 -41.46
CA LYS A 319 -9.38 -28.97 -42.76
C LYS A 319 -10.71 -29.66 -42.56
N ASP A 320 -11.79 -28.93 -42.84
CA ASP A 320 -13.18 -29.30 -42.59
C ASP A 320 -13.36 -30.82 -42.58
N LYS A 321 -13.55 -31.39 -41.37
CA LYS A 321 -14.09 -32.73 -41.29
C LYS A 321 -15.43 -32.68 -42.02
N PRO A 322 -15.70 -33.60 -42.98
CA PRO A 322 -16.98 -33.65 -43.67
C PRO A 322 -18.10 -33.63 -42.64
N ARG A 323 -18.99 -32.65 -42.77
CA ARG A 323 -20.16 -32.47 -41.92
C ARG A 323 -20.95 -33.77 -41.92
N GLU A 324 -20.86 -34.55 -40.84
CA GLU A 324 -21.75 -35.70 -40.66
C GLU A 324 -23.19 -35.18 -40.64
N PRO A 325 -24.10 -35.79 -41.41
CA PRO A 325 -25.48 -35.33 -41.48
C PRO A 325 -26.12 -35.42 -40.08
N GLU A 326 -26.71 -34.30 -39.68
CA GLU A 326 -27.39 -34.10 -38.41
C GLU A 326 -28.42 -35.23 -38.20
N ARG A 327 -28.13 -36.15 -37.26
CA ARG A 327 -29.14 -37.06 -36.72
C ARG A 327 -30.10 -36.24 -35.88
N GLU A 328 -31.22 -35.85 -36.48
CA GLU A 328 -32.40 -35.36 -35.76
C GLU A 328 -32.77 -36.38 -34.68
N THR A 329 -32.51 -36.05 -33.42
CA THR A 329 -33.00 -36.85 -32.30
C THR A 329 -34.48 -36.55 -32.10
N GLU A 330 -35.33 -37.53 -32.39
CA GLU A 330 -36.79 -37.60 -32.22
C GLU A 330 -37.35 -37.36 -30.79
N ARG A 331 -36.64 -36.68 -29.89
CA ARG A 331 -37.00 -36.61 -28.46
C ARG A 331 -37.97 -35.49 -28.04
N GLU A 332 -38.46 -34.65 -28.96
CA GLU A 332 -39.32 -33.51 -28.60
C GLU A 332 -40.83 -33.65 -28.87
N ARG A 333 -41.34 -34.81 -29.31
CA ARG A 333 -42.79 -34.95 -29.61
C ARG A 333 -43.70 -35.42 -28.46
N GLY A 334 -43.24 -35.37 -27.20
CA GLY A 334 -43.90 -36.12 -26.11
C GLY A 334 -44.60 -35.37 -24.97
N ARG A 335 -44.64 -34.03 -24.91
CA ARG A 335 -44.99 -33.32 -23.65
C ARG A 335 -46.19 -32.36 -23.64
N ASP A 336 -47.13 -32.46 -24.58
CA ASP A 336 -48.26 -31.51 -24.65
C ASP A 336 -49.68 -32.11 -24.52
N ARG A 337 -49.88 -33.27 -23.86
CA ARG A 337 -51.24 -33.88 -23.79
C ARG A 337 -51.99 -33.89 -22.46
N ASP A 338 -51.41 -33.42 -21.34
CA ASP A 338 -52.05 -33.66 -20.03
C ASP A 338 -52.56 -32.40 -19.28
N ARG A 339 -52.83 -31.27 -19.96
CA ARG A 339 -53.18 -30.01 -19.26
C ARG A 339 -54.66 -29.60 -19.19
N ASP A 340 -55.61 -30.40 -19.70
CA ASP A 340 -57.01 -29.97 -19.83
C ASP A 340 -58.05 -30.76 -19.01
N ARG A 341 -57.68 -31.45 -17.91
CA ARG A 341 -58.64 -32.33 -17.21
C ARG A 341 -59.29 -31.84 -15.90
N ASP A 342 -58.97 -30.67 -15.36
CA ASP A 342 -59.50 -30.26 -14.05
C ASP A 342 -60.17 -28.87 -14.06
N LYS A 343 -61.28 -28.71 -14.79
CA LYS A 343 -62.10 -27.49 -14.70
C LYS A 343 -63.58 -27.65 -14.38
N ASP A 344 -64.06 -28.85 -14.08
CA ASP A 344 -65.45 -29.04 -13.62
C ASP A 344 -65.49 -29.87 -12.33
N ARG A 345 -65.37 -29.19 -11.18
CA ARG A 345 -65.91 -29.68 -9.90
C ARG A 345 -66.14 -28.56 -8.90
#